data_AF-I1C0S2-F1
#
_entry.id   AF-I1C0S2-F1
#
_cell.length_a   1.000
_cell.length_b   1.000
_cell.length_c   1.000
_cell.angle_alpha   90.00
_cell.angle_beta   90.00
_cell.angle_gamma   90.00
#
_symmetry.space_group_name_H-M   'P 1'
#
loop_
_entity.id
_entity.type
_entity.pdbx_description
1 polymer ?
#
loop_
_entity_poly.entity_id
_entity_poly.type
_entity_poly.pdbx_seq_one_letter_code
_entity_poly.pdbx_strand_id
1 'polypeptide(L)'
;MATERCLDQFKVHAPVLETRLAYGASRYEASLPLAVEAIRIALLPVITQLSVMGMINIPGMMTGQIMAGTPMMQAVIYQQCIMFMIAASSVLGVIMAVTVKI
;
A
#
# COMPACT_ATOMS: atom_id res chain seq x y z
N MET A 1 0.89 -6.88 9.05
CA MET A 1 0.09 -5.66 8.84
C MET A 1 -0.65 -5.60 7.49
N ALA A 2 0.00 -5.54 6.32
CA ALA A 2 -0.72 -5.51 5.02
C ALA A 2 -1.48 -6.82 4.74
N THR A 3 -0.87 -7.97 5.08
CA THR A 3 -1.48 -9.30 4.95
C THR A 3 -2.64 -9.53 5.92
N GLU A 4 -2.54 -9.03 7.16
CA GLU A 4 -3.63 -9.08 8.16
C GLU A 4 -4.81 -8.21 7.76
N ARG A 5 -4.58 -6.98 7.30
CA ARG A 5 -5.65 -6.12 6.76
C ARG A 5 -6.36 -6.74 5.57
N CYS A 6 -5.62 -7.43 4.71
CA CYS A 6 -6.20 -8.17 3.59
C CYS A 6 -7.05 -9.36 4.10
N LEU A 7 -6.58 -10.11 5.09
CA LEU A 7 -7.35 -11.21 5.70
C LEU A 7 -8.62 -10.74 6.42
N ASP A 8 -8.58 -9.60 7.12
CA ASP A 8 -9.75 -9.02 7.79
C ASP A 8 -10.79 -8.53 6.77
N GLN A 9 -10.33 -7.90 5.67
CA GLN A 9 -11.19 -7.52 4.55
C GLN A 9 -11.92 -8.72 3.93
N PHE A 10 -11.25 -9.87 3.80
CA PHE A 10 -11.85 -11.10 3.31
C PHE A 10 -12.91 -11.67 4.26
N LYS A 11 -12.69 -11.64 5.58
CA LYS A 11 -13.69 -12.09 6.55
C LYS A 11 -14.95 -11.21 6.56
N VAL A 12 -14.78 -9.90 6.43
CA VAL A 12 -15.90 -8.95 6.43
C VAL A 12 -16.77 -9.10 5.17
N HIS A 13 -16.18 -9.43 4.01
CA HIS A 13 -16.91 -9.56 2.75
C HIS A 13 -17.28 -11.00 2.37
N ALA A 14 -17.00 -11.99 3.23
CA ALA A 14 -17.38 -13.39 3.04
C ALA A 14 -18.84 -13.60 2.60
N PRO A 15 -19.87 -12.97 3.21
CA PRO A 15 -21.26 -13.18 2.78
C PRO A 15 -21.56 -12.65 1.37
N VAL A 16 -20.88 -11.58 0.94
CA VAL A 16 -21.02 -11.04 -0.43
C VAL A 16 -20.37 -11.98 -1.44
N LEU A 17 -19.24 -12.59 -1.08
CA LEU A 17 -18.54 -13.57 -1.92
C LEU A 17 -19.39 -14.84 -2.10
N GLU A 18 -19.97 -15.36 -1.02
CA GLU A 18 -20.87 -16.52 -1.05
C GLU A 18 -22.11 -16.26 -1.89
N THR A 19 -22.69 -15.06 -1.79
CA THR A 19 -23.84 -14.67 -2.61
C THR A 19 -23.49 -14.65 -4.10
N ARG A 20 -22.33 -14.11 -4.48
CA ARG A 20 -21.87 -14.09 -5.88
C ARG A 20 -21.56 -15.48 -6.43
N LEU A 21 -20.96 -16.34 -5.62
CA LEU A 21 -20.74 -17.75 -5.96
C LEU A 21 -22.07 -18.49 -6.12
N ALA A 22 -23.07 -18.22 -5.28
CA ALA A 22 -24.41 -18.80 -5.37
C ALA A 22 -25.17 -18.36 -6.63
N TYR A 23 -24.91 -17.15 -7.15
CA TYR A 23 -25.42 -16.68 -8.44
C TYR A 23 -24.63 -17.20 -9.66
N GLY A 24 -23.63 -18.06 -9.45
CA GLY A 24 -22.87 -18.72 -10.52
C GLY A 24 -21.63 -17.96 -11.01
N ALA A 25 -21.18 -16.92 -10.31
CA ALA A 25 -19.94 -16.23 -10.65
C ALA A 25 -18.72 -17.15 -10.45
N SER A 26 -17.71 -17.03 -11.31
CA SER A 26 -16.48 -17.80 -11.12
C SER A 26 -15.69 -17.27 -9.90
N ARG A 27 -14.82 -18.10 -9.31
CA ARG A 27 -13.96 -17.70 -8.18
C ARG A 27 -13.16 -16.42 -8.46
N TYR A 28 -12.78 -16.21 -9.72
CA TYR A 28 -12.07 -15.03 -10.18
C TYR A 28 -12.96 -13.78 -10.17
N GLU A 29 -14.19 -13.88 -10.68
CA GLU A 29 -15.15 -12.76 -10.75
C GLU A 29 -15.68 -12.37 -9.37
N ALA A 30 -15.85 -13.36 -8.47
CA ALA A 30 -16.28 -13.12 -7.10
C ALA A 30 -15.20 -12.43 -6.26
N SER A 31 -13.91 -12.72 -6.51
CA SER A 31 -12.78 -12.18 -5.75
C SER A 31 -12.22 -10.86 -6.32
N LEU A 32 -12.41 -10.56 -7.61
CA LEU A 32 -11.94 -9.34 -8.26
C LEU A 32 -12.29 -8.02 -7.52
N PRO A 33 -13.55 -7.74 -7.11
CA PRO A 33 -13.87 -6.48 -6.43
C PRO A 33 -13.19 -6.37 -5.06
N LEU A 34 -13.03 -7.49 -4.36
CA LEU A 34 -12.40 -7.55 -3.06
C LEU A 34 -10.89 -7.36 -3.15
N ALA A 35 -10.27 -7.91 -4.19
CA ALA A 35 -8.88 -7.68 -4.54
C ALA A 35 -8.59 -6.19 -4.81
N VAL A 36 -9.43 -5.53 -5.60
CA VAL A 36 -9.30 -4.09 -5.89
C VAL A 36 -9.41 -3.25 -4.61
N GLU A 37 -10.36 -3.55 -3.74
CA GLU A 37 -10.54 -2.81 -2.49
C GLU A 37 -9.39 -3.05 -1.50
N ALA A 38 -8.90 -4.29 -1.41
CA ALA A 38 -7.72 -4.60 -0.62
C ALA A 38 -6.47 -3.84 -1.12
N ILE A 39 -6.31 -3.71 -2.43
CA ILE A 39 -5.24 -2.90 -3.03
C ILE A 39 -5.37 -1.44 -2.64
N ARG A 40 -6.57 -0.87 -2.77
CA ARG A 40 -6.84 0.53 -2.42
C ARG A 40 -6.51 0.81 -0.95
N ILE A 41 -6.94 -0.05 -0.04
CA ILE A 41 -6.71 0.11 1.40
C ILE A 41 -5.23 -0.04 1.76
N ALA A 42 -4.52 -0.94 1.08
CA ALA A 42 -3.09 -1.11 1.32
C ALA A 42 -2.26 0.09 0.83
N LEU A 43 -2.68 0.77 -0.24
CA LEU A 43 -1.96 1.91 -0.82
C LEU A 43 -2.29 3.27 -0.18
N LEU A 44 -3.47 3.43 0.41
CA LEU A 44 -3.88 4.64 1.14
C LEU A 44 -2.81 5.22 2.10
N PRO A 45 -2.20 4.44 3.01
CA PRO A 45 -1.19 4.98 3.93
C PRO A 45 0.09 5.46 3.23
N VAL A 46 0.50 4.79 2.14
CA VAL A 46 1.69 5.17 1.36
C VAL A 46 1.44 6.51 0.65
N ILE A 47 0.28 6.67 0.02
CA ILE A 47 -0.09 7.89 -0.71
C ILE A 47 -0.21 9.06 0.27
N THR A 48 -0.90 8.86 1.39
CA THR A 48 -1.08 9.93 2.40
C THR A 48 0.25 10.36 3.03
N GLN A 49 1.20 9.44 3.26
CA GLN A 49 2.56 9.81 3.68
C GLN A 49 3.29 10.63 2.62
N LEU A 50 3.24 10.20 1.36
CA LEU A 50 3.86 10.92 0.25
C LEU A 50 3.29 12.34 0.09
N SER A 51 1.96 12.50 0.24
CA SER A 51 1.31 13.81 0.10
C SER A 51 1.63 14.78 1.23
N VAL A 52 1.83 14.30 2.46
CA VAL A 52 2.12 15.17 3.62
C VAL A 52 3.62 15.48 3.72
N MET A 53 4.47 14.60 3.19
CA MET A 53 5.93 14.76 3.21
C MET A 53 6.35 15.97 2.36
N GLY A 54 7.14 16.87 2.95
CA GLY A 54 7.59 18.10 2.30
C GLY A 54 6.66 19.31 2.47
N MET A 55 5.37 19.11 2.80
CA MET A 55 4.48 20.22 3.18
C MET A 55 4.50 20.52 4.69
N ILE A 56 4.46 19.48 5.53
CA ILE A 56 4.34 19.65 7.00
C ILE A 56 5.51 19.00 7.73
N ASN A 57 5.93 17.81 7.29
CA ASN A 57 7.00 17.06 7.96
C ASN A 57 8.26 16.98 7.10
N ILE A 58 9.39 17.38 7.71
CA ILE A 58 10.72 16.94 7.27
C ILE A 58 10.97 15.59 7.95
N PRO A 59 11.12 14.48 7.18
CA PRO A 59 11.38 13.16 7.74
C PRO A 59 12.61 13.17 8.64
N GLY A 60 12.56 12.49 9.78
CA GLY A 60 13.67 12.51 10.77
C GLY A 60 15.03 12.07 10.21
N MET A 61 15.04 11.21 9.18
CA MET A 61 16.27 10.83 8.47
C MET A 61 16.86 12.01 7.66
N MET A 62 16.00 12.78 6.98
CA MET A 62 16.41 13.96 6.23
C MET A 62 16.95 15.05 7.17
N THR A 63 16.28 15.28 8.31
CA THR A 63 16.77 16.22 9.34
C THR A 63 18.09 15.75 9.95
N GLY A 64 18.26 14.45 10.17
CA GLY A 64 19.52 13.86 10.64
C GLY A 64 20.68 14.04 9.65
N GLN A 65 20.43 13.86 8.36
CA GLN A 65 21.43 14.11 7.31
C GLN A 65 21.82 15.59 7.21
N ILE A 66 20.84 16.48 7.35
CA ILE A 66 21.08 17.93 7.38
C ILE A 66 21.95 18.31 8.60
N MET A 67 21.64 17.79 9.80
CA MET A 67 22.46 18.03 11.01
C MET A 67 23.86 17.43 10.91
N ALA A 68 24.03 16.33 10.17
CA ALA A 68 25.33 15.72 9.89
C ALA A 68 26.19 16.51 8.88
N GLY A 69 25.70 17.64 8.37
CA GLY A 69 26.42 18.49 7.41
C GLY A 69 26.27 18.09 5.94
N THR A 70 25.32 17.19 5.63
CA THR A 70 25.03 16.80 4.24
C THR A 70 24.33 17.97 3.54
N PRO A 71 24.65 18.27 2.27
CA PRO A 71 23.94 19.30 1.51
C PRO A 71 22.43 19.01 1.47
N MET A 72 21.60 20.00 1.80
CA MET A 72 20.14 19.86 1.88
C MET A 72 19.54 19.27 0.60
N MET A 73 20.06 19.68 -0.57
CA MET A 73 19.63 19.16 -1.87
C MET A 73 19.84 17.64 -1.99
N GLN A 74 20.96 17.12 -1.51
CA GLN A 74 21.26 15.69 -1.55
C GLN A 74 20.32 14.91 -0.62
N ALA A 75 20.06 15.43 0.59
CA ALA A 75 19.19 14.79 1.57
C ALA A 75 17.74 14.67 1.05
N VAL A 76 17.23 15.70 0.36
CA VAL A 76 15.88 15.67 -0.25
C VAL A 76 15.79 14.62 -1.36
N ILE A 77 16.75 14.60 -2.29
CA ILE A 77 16.73 13.67 -3.43
C ILE A 77 16.78 12.22 -2.92
N TYR A 78 17.68 11.93 -1.97
CA TYR A 78 17.78 10.60 -1.37
C TYR A 78 16.48 10.18 -0.69
N GLN A 79 15.90 11.08 0.10
CA GLN A 79 14.66 10.80 0.82
C GLN A 79 13.50 10.52 -0.15
N GLN A 80 13.41 11.26 -1.26
CA GLN A 80 12.38 11.03 -2.28
C GLN A 80 12.57 9.69 -3.01
N CYS A 81 13.82 9.31 -3.32
CA CYS A 81 14.13 8.00 -3.90
C CYS A 81 13.67 6.85 -2.97
N ILE A 82 13.94 6.95 -1.67
CA ILE A 82 13.52 5.94 -0.69
C ILE A 82 12.00 5.81 -0.64
N MET A 83 11.28 6.92 -0.60
CA MET A 83 9.82 6.89 -0.56
C MET A 83 9.22 6.26 -1.81
N PHE A 84 9.78 6.52 -3.00
CA PHE A 84 9.36 5.83 -4.22
C PHE A 84 9.66 4.33 -4.19
N MET A 85 10.80 3.91 -3.63
CA MET A 85 11.09 2.48 -3.46
C MET A 85 10.11 1.80 -2.49
N ILE A 86 9.78 2.44 -1.37
CA ILE A 86 8.78 1.93 -0.42
C ILE A 86 7.40 1.83 -1.09
N ALA A 87 7.02 2.84 -1.86
CA ALA A 87 5.76 2.81 -2.61
C ALA A 87 5.73 1.67 -3.63
N ALA A 88 6.78 1.54 -4.46
CA ALA A 88 6.88 0.49 -5.46
C ALA A 88 6.85 -0.91 -4.85
N SER A 89 7.64 -1.16 -3.80
CA SER A 89 7.66 -2.43 -3.09
C SER A 89 6.33 -2.76 -2.41
N SER A 90 5.63 -1.76 -1.88
CA SER A 90 4.29 -1.94 -1.31
C SER A 90 3.26 -2.31 -2.37
N VAL A 91 3.26 -1.63 -3.53
CA VAL A 91 2.39 -1.95 -4.67
C VAL A 91 2.66 -3.39 -5.15
N LEU A 92 3.93 -3.73 -5.39
CA LEU A 92 4.32 -5.06 -5.85
C LEU A 92 3.94 -6.15 -4.84
N GLY A 93 4.16 -5.90 -3.55
CA GLY A 93 3.81 -6.84 -2.48
C GLY A 93 2.32 -7.11 -2.40
N VAL A 94 1.50 -6.08 -2.58
CA VAL A 94 0.03 -6.21 -2.55
C VAL A 94 -0.47 -6.92 -3.80
N ILE A 95 0.04 -6.58 -4.99
CA ILE A 95 -0.30 -7.28 -6.24
C ILE A 95 0.06 -8.76 -6.14
N MET A 96 1.28 -9.09 -5.70
CA MET A 96 1.71 -10.48 -5.49
C MET A 96 0.85 -11.20 -4.46
N ALA A 97 0.50 -10.55 -3.34
CA ALA A 97 -0.34 -11.16 -2.32
C ALA A 97 -1.75 -11.47 -2.81
N VAL A 98 -2.29 -10.65 -3.72
CA VAL A 98 -3.60 -10.85 -4.35
C VAL A 98 -3.52 -11.94 -5.41
N THR A 99 -2.52 -11.93 -6.30
CA THR A 99 -2.41 -12.92 -7.38
C THR A 99 -2.06 -14.33 -6.87
N VAL A 100 -1.33 -14.46 -5.77
CA VAL A 100 -0.99 -15.76 -5.18
C VAL A 100 -2.17 -16.40 -4.42
N LYS A 101 -3.17 -15.61 -4.00
CA LYS A 101 -4.33 -16.09 -3.21
C LYS A 101 -5.61 -16.31 -4.02
N ILE A 102 -5.67 -15.82 -5.26
CA ILE A 102 -6.75 -16.09 -6.21
C ILE A 102 -6.53 -17.46 -6.85
#